data_AF-A0A3D2Q6K5-F1
#
_entry.id   AF-A0A3D2Q6K5-F1
#
_cell.length_a   1.000
_cell.length_b   1.000
_cell.length_c   1.000
_cell.angle_alpha   90.00
_cell.angle_beta   90.00
_cell.angle_gamma   90.00
#
_symmetry.space_group_name_H-M   'P 1'
#
loop_
_entity.id
_entity.type
_entity.pdbx_description
1 polymer ?
#
loop_
_entity_poly.entity_id
_entity_poly.type
_entity_poly.pdbx_seq_one_letter_code
_entity_poly.pdbx_strand_id
1 'polypeptide(L)'
;MVRAASSQFNAGTIDIRKIPFVHDPAEITQIVKEINAFPGVIVYTLVLPELQEVMEKEAAKYNLTTVDIMTPLLNALTKIEGKQPKGEPGLVRKISEEYFYKMEAIEFAVKYDDGRDPRGITRADIVVIGVSRTSKTPLCMYLAHKCIKAANIPLVPEIAPPEEVFQIPRYRVVGLTIQPQKLVEFRTERLKTLGLAPNADYAKMERILKELFYAEEVMRRIGCFVIDVTNKAVEETASRVLE
;
A
#
# COMPACT_ATOMS: atom_id res chain seq x y z
N MET A 1 -10.13 -4.48 -20.06
CA MET A 1 -10.92 -5.07 -21.16
C MET A 1 -12.39 -4.70 -21.04
N VAL A 2 -13.14 -5.13 -20.02
CA VAL A 2 -14.59 -4.83 -19.87
C VAL A 2 -14.94 -3.35 -20.02
N ARG A 3 -14.22 -2.44 -19.34
CA ARG A 3 -14.44 -0.99 -19.49
C ARG A 3 -14.18 -0.47 -20.92
N ALA A 4 -13.17 -1.00 -21.59
CA ALA A 4 -12.84 -0.62 -22.97
C ALA A 4 -13.84 -1.19 -23.99
N ALA A 5 -14.39 -2.38 -23.74
CA ALA A 5 -15.48 -2.94 -24.55
C ALA A 5 -16.77 -2.14 -24.33
N SER A 6 -17.09 -1.82 -23.08
CA SER A 6 -18.24 -1.00 -22.69
C SER A 6 -18.26 0.38 -23.37
N SER A 7 -17.11 1.05 -23.47
CA SER A 7 -17.03 2.38 -24.08
C SER A 7 -17.39 2.37 -25.57
N GLN A 8 -17.36 1.22 -26.26
CA GLN A 8 -17.77 1.11 -27.67
C GLN A 8 -19.29 1.23 -27.88
N PHE A 9 -20.08 1.09 -26.82
CA PHE A 9 -21.55 1.10 -26.92
C PHE A 9 -22.16 2.46 -26.59
N ASN A 10 -21.35 3.48 -26.27
CA ASN A 10 -21.82 4.74 -25.67
C ASN A 10 -22.80 4.52 -24.49
N ALA A 11 -22.76 3.32 -23.89
CA ALA A 11 -23.54 2.98 -22.74
C ALA A 11 -23.06 3.89 -21.59
N GLY A 12 -23.99 4.41 -20.80
CA GLY A 12 -23.67 5.23 -19.63
C GLY A 12 -22.89 4.45 -18.57
N THR A 13 -23.28 4.58 -17.31
CA THR A 13 -22.64 3.85 -16.22
C THR A 13 -23.02 2.36 -16.26
N ILE A 14 -22.12 1.51 -16.76
CA ILE A 14 -22.19 0.06 -16.54
C ILE A 14 -21.72 -0.23 -15.10
N ASP A 15 -22.53 -0.96 -14.33
CA ASP A 15 -22.12 -1.47 -13.03
C ASP A 15 -21.21 -2.70 -13.20
N ILE A 16 -20.05 -2.68 -12.54
CA ILE A 16 -19.05 -3.74 -12.64
C ILE A 16 -18.79 -4.29 -11.25
N ARG A 17 -19.39 -5.45 -10.95
CA ARG A 17 -19.09 -6.23 -9.75
C ARG A 17 -17.92 -7.16 -10.01
N LYS A 18 -16.79 -6.91 -9.34
CA LYS A 18 -15.60 -7.78 -9.41
C LYS A 18 -15.63 -8.79 -8.27
N ILE A 19 -15.44 -10.07 -8.62
CA ILE A 19 -15.34 -11.16 -7.64
C ILE A 19 -13.96 -11.80 -7.81
N PRO A 20 -12.99 -11.48 -6.93
CA PRO A 20 -11.66 -12.05 -7.00
C PRO A 20 -11.60 -13.42 -6.31
N PHE A 21 -10.58 -14.22 -6.63
CA PHE A 21 -10.22 -15.45 -5.91
C PHE A 21 -11.23 -16.61 -5.97
N VAL A 22 -11.96 -16.73 -7.08
CA VAL A 22 -12.84 -17.87 -7.28
C VAL A 22 -12.01 -19.12 -7.51
N HIS A 23 -11.98 -20.01 -6.52
CA HIS A 23 -11.17 -21.23 -6.52
C HIS A 23 -11.97 -22.51 -6.29
N ASP A 24 -13.22 -22.38 -5.82
CA ASP A 24 -14.09 -23.50 -5.48
C ASP A 24 -15.29 -23.56 -6.46
N PRO A 25 -15.57 -24.72 -7.09
CA PRO A 25 -16.80 -24.95 -7.84
C PRO A 25 -18.09 -24.53 -7.11
N ALA A 26 -18.16 -24.69 -5.79
CA ALA A 26 -19.32 -24.32 -5.00
C ALA A 26 -19.52 -22.78 -4.98
N GLU A 27 -18.43 -22.03 -4.93
CA GLU A 27 -18.44 -20.57 -4.98
C GLU A 27 -19.00 -20.07 -6.33
N ILE A 28 -18.60 -20.70 -7.44
CA ILE A 28 -19.15 -20.40 -8.77
C ILE A 28 -20.67 -20.57 -8.78
N THR A 29 -21.16 -21.67 -8.22
CA THR A 29 -22.60 -21.94 -8.15
C THR A 29 -23.35 -20.84 -7.40
N GLN A 30 -22.80 -20.39 -6.26
CA GLN A 30 -23.38 -19.31 -5.49
C GLN A 30 -23.36 -17.97 -6.26
N ILE A 31 -22.22 -17.65 -6.87
CA ILE A 31 -22.03 -16.43 -7.66
C ILE A 31 -23.04 -16.36 -8.80
N VAL A 32 -23.16 -17.43 -9.59
CA VAL A 32 -24.08 -17.48 -10.73
C VAL A 32 -25.53 -17.32 -10.25
N LYS A 33 -25.91 -17.97 -9.15
CA LYS A 33 -27.24 -17.85 -8.56
C LYS A 33 -27.54 -16.42 -8.09
N GLU A 34 -26.58 -15.73 -7.49
CA GLU A 34 -26.72 -14.32 -7.09
C GLU A 34 -26.85 -13.39 -8.31
N ILE A 35 -26.05 -13.63 -9.35
CA ILE A 35 -26.04 -12.80 -10.57
C ILE A 35 -27.33 -12.96 -11.38
N ASN A 36 -27.94 -14.14 -11.37
CA ASN A 36 -29.20 -14.40 -12.08
C ASN A 36 -30.35 -13.43 -11.69
N ALA A 37 -30.28 -12.77 -10.53
CA ALA A 37 -31.24 -11.74 -10.15
C ALA A 37 -31.15 -10.46 -11.01
N PHE A 38 -30.11 -10.32 -11.85
CA PHE A 38 -29.82 -9.12 -12.62
C PHE A 38 -29.54 -9.47 -14.10
N PRO A 39 -29.97 -8.61 -15.05
CA PRO A 39 -29.56 -8.75 -16.44
C PRO A 39 -28.07 -8.39 -16.57
N GLY A 40 -27.26 -9.29 -17.11
CA GLY A 40 -25.83 -9.04 -17.22
C GLY A 40 -25.06 -10.11 -17.98
N VAL A 41 -23.75 -9.90 -18.06
CA VAL A 41 -22.79 -10.80 -18.69
C VAL A 41 -21.74 -11.17 -17.63
N ILE A 42 -21.45 -12.46 -17.50
CA ILE A 42 -20.36 -12.95 -16.65
C ILE A 42 -19.09 -12.98 -17.47
N VAL A 43 -18.09 -12.20 -17.06
CA VAL A 43 -16.78 -12.16 -17.72
C VAL A 43 -15.75 -12.73 -16.76
N TYR A 44 -15.01 -13.75 -17.18
CA TYR A 44 -14.11 -14.48 -16.29
C TYR A 44 -12.71 -14.72 -16.88
N THR A 45 -11.79 -15.06 -15.99
CA THR A 45 -10.38 -15.36 -16.29
C THR A 45 -9.92 -16.66 -15.62
N LEU A 46 -10.83 -17.63 -15.51
CA LEU A 46 -10.55 -18.97 -14.98
C LEU A 46 -9.63 -19.71 -15.93
N VAL A 47 -8.62 -20.40 -15.38
CA VAL A 47 -7.62 -21.17 -16.14
C VAL A 47 -7.65 -22.66 -15.80
N LEU A 48 -8.40 -23.04 -14.76
CA LEU A 48 -8.63 -24.43 -14.37
C LEU A 48 -9.82 -24.98 -15.17
N PRO A 49 -9.64 -26.06 -15.95
CA PRO A 49 -10.72 -26.62 -16.78
C PRO A 49 -11.98 -26.98 -15.98
N GLU A 50 -11.81 -27.54 -14.77
CA GLU A 50 -12.94 -27.89 -13.89
C GLU A 50 -13.80 -26.68 -13.52
N LEU A 51 -13.16 -25.55 -13.19
CA LEU A 51 -13.88 -24.32 -12.86
C LEU A 51 -14.56 -23.70 -14.08
N GLN A 52 -13.94 -23.79 -15.26
CA GLN A 52 -14.54 -23.33 -16.52
C GLN A 52 -15.80 -24.16 -16.84
N GLU A 53 -15.72 -25.48 -16.72
CA GLU A 53 -16.86 -26.37 -16.98
C GLU A 53 -18.02 -26.07 -16.02
N VAL A 54 -17.72 -25.89 -14.73
CA VAL A 54 -18.74 -25.54 -13.73
C VAL A 54 -19.35 -24.16 -14.04
N MET A 55 -18.54 -23.16 -14.39
CA MET A 55 -19.03 -21.83 -14.78
C MET A 55 -20.00 -21.88 -15.95
N GLU A 56 -19.62 -22.55 -17.05
CA GLU A 56 -20.47 -22.68 -18.23
C GLU A 56 -21.74 -23.46 -17.93
N LYS A 57 -21.63 -24.57 -17.18
CA LYS A 57 -22.77 -25.41 -16.81
C LYS A 57 -23.76 -24.67 -15.92
N GLU A 58 -23.29 -23.96 -14.89
CA GLU A 58 -24.17 -23.21 -14.00
C GLU A 58 -24.79 -22.01 -14.72
N ALA A 59 -24.02 -21.25 -15.52
CA ALA A 59 -24.54 -20.12 -16.29
C ALA A 59 -25.63 -20.56 -17.29
N ALA A 60 -25.44 -21.70 -17.95
CA ALA A 60 -26.41 -22.27 -18.89
C ALA A 60 -27.76 -22.61 -18.22
N LYS A 61 -27.78 -23.05 -16.96
CA LYS A 61 -29.05 -23.32 -16.23
C LYS A 61 -29.94 -22.08 -16.10
N TYR A 62 -29.32 -20.90 -16.11
CA TYR A 62 -29.98 -19.61 -15.93
C TYR A 62 -30.03 -18.78 -17.23
N ASN A 63 -29.60 -19.34 -18.37
CA ASN A 63 -29.46 -18.63 -19.65
C ASN A 63 -28.63 -17.34 -19.55
N LEU A 64 -27.59 -17.35 -18.71
CA LEU A 64 -26.68 -16.21 -18.55
C LEU A 64 -25.57 -16.25 -19.60
N THR A 65 -25.26 -15.09 -20.19
CA THR A 65 -24.16 -14.97 -21.15
C THR A 65 -22.82 -14.94 -20.42
N THR A 66 -21.89 -15.78 -20.87
CA THR A 66 -20.52 -15.87 -20.35
C THR A 66 -19.49 -15.41 -21.40
N VAL A 67 -18.36 -14.88 -20.94
CA VAL A 67 -17.20 -14.53 -21.77
C VAL A 67 -15.91 -14.97 -21.08
N ASP A 68 -15.24 -15.95 -21.66
CA ASP A 68 -13.88 -16.35 -21.29
C ASP A 68 -12.84 -15.46 -21.99
N ILE A 69 -12.10 -14.68 -21.19
CA ILE A 69 -11.02 -13.84 -21.72
C ILE A 69 -9.71 -14.64 -21.89
N MET A 70 -9.47 -15.65 -21.05
CA MET A 70 -8.16 -16.29 -20.93
C MET A 70 -7.96 -17.39 -21.97
N THR A 71 -8.94 -18.27 -22.18
CA THR A 71 -8.77 -19.43 -23.07
C THR A 71 -8.38 -19.07 -24.50
N PRO A 72 -8.98 -18.05 -25.17
CA PRO A 72 -8.56 -17.66 -26.51
C PRO A 72 -7.09 -17.23 -26.58
N LEU A 73 -6.63 -16.45 -25.58
CA LEU A 73 -5.25 -15.98 -25.50
C LEU A 73 -4.28 -17.13 -25.21
N LEU A 74 -4.62 -18.01 -24.27
CA LEU A 74 -3.81 -19.19 -23.96
C LEU A 74 -3.67 -20.10 -25.18
N ASN A 75 -4.76 -20.35 -25.93
CA ASN A 75 -4.72 -21.15 -27.14
C ASN A 75 -3.84 -20.51 -28.24
N ALA A 76 -3.86 -19.18 -28.37
CA ALA A 76 -2.98 -18.48 -29.30
C ALA A 76 -1.50 -18.64 -28.90
N LEU A 77 -1.18 -18.52 -27.60
CA LEU A 77 0.17 -18.69 -27.09
C LEU A 77 0.66 -20.14 -27.20
N THR A 78 -0.18 -21.13 -26.93
CA THR A 78 0.14 -22.57 -27.11
C THR A 78 0.58 -22.87 -28.54
N LYS A 79 -0.06 -22.24 -29.54
CA LYS A 79 0.31 -22.41 -30.96
C LYS A 79 1.70 -21.84 -31.27
N ILE A 80 2.13 -20.79 -30.57
CA ILE A 80 3.43 -20.15 -30.78
C ILE A 80 4.53 -20.87 -29.99
N GLU A 81 4.27 -21.17 -28.72
CA GLU A 81 5.23 -21.75 -27.77
C GLU A 81 5.40 -23.27 -27.93
N GLY A 82 4.44 -23.94 -28.58
CA GLY A 82 4.44 -25.41 -28.72
C GLY A 82 4.28 -26.17 -27.40
N LYS A 83 3.90 -25.48 -26.32
CA LYS A 83 3.74 -26.02 -24.96
C LYS A 83 2.35 -25.76 -24.44
N GLN A 84 1.81 -26.71 -23.68
CA GLN A 84 0.52 -26.54 -23.02
C GLN A 84 0.62 -25.52 -21.87
N PRO A 85 -0.44 -24.73 -21.61
CA PRO A 85 -0.50 -23.86 -20.45
C PRO A 85 -0.42 -24.68 -19.15
N LYS A 86 0.25 -24.15 -18.14
CA LYS A 86 0.37 -24.83 -16.83
C LYS A 86 -0.96 -25.04 -16.10
N GLY A 87 -2.00 -24.29 -16.45
CA GLY A 87 -3.31 -24.37 -15.79
C GLY A 87 -3.30 -23.91 -14.33
N GLU A 88 -2.20 -23.34 -13.82
CA GLU A 88 -2.12 -22.86 -12.44
C GLU A 88 -2.76 -21.46 -12.32
N PRO A 89 -3.82 -21.28 -11.51
CA PRO A 89 -4.33 -19.96 -11.21
C PRO A 89 -3.30 -19.14 -10.42
N GLY A 90 -3.31 -17.82 -10.62
CA GLY A 90 -2.40 -16.94 -9.89
C GLY A 90 -0.94 -16.93 -10.41
N LEU A 91 -0.63 -17.55 -11.56
CA LEU A 91 0.70 -17.44 -12.17
C LEU A 91 1.10 -15.99 -12.47
N VAL A 92 0.17 -15.13 -12.90
CA VAL A 92 0.44 -13.69 -13.07
C VAL A 92 0.87 -13.04 -11.75
N ARG A 93 0.30 -13.47 -10.62
CA ARG A 93 0.75 -13.03 -9.29
C ARG A 93 2.15 -13.55 -9.00
N LYS A 94 2.43 -14.82 -9.30
CA LYS A 94 3.79 -15.41 -9.19
C LYS A 94 4.84 -14.73 -10.10
N ILE A 95 4.46 -13.94 -11.10
CA ILE A 95 5.36 -13.46 -12.17
C ILE A 95 5.88 -12.02 -11.99
N SER A 96 5.35 -11.21 -11.07
CA SER A 96 6.08 -9.99 -10.67
C SER A 96 6.41 -10.04 -9.19
N GLU A 97 7.61 -10.55 -8.88
CA GLU A 97 8.24 -10.38 -7.57
C GLU A 97 8.09 -8.94 -7.08
N GLU A 98 8.23 -7.96 -7.97
CA GLU A 98 8.05 -6.54 -7.69
C GLU A 98 6.65 -6.20 -7.13
N TYR A 99 5.58 -6.82 -7.62
CA TYR A 99 4.24 -6.62 -7.06
C TYR A 99 4.13 -7.20 -5.64
N PHE A 100 4.69 -8.38 -5.40
CA PHE A 100 4.67 -8.98 -4.06
C PHE A 100 5.54 -8.19 -3.08
N TYR A 101 6.75 -7.78 -3.46
CA TYR A 101 7.59 -6.91 -2.65
C TYR A 101 6.91 -5.58 -2.36
N LYS A 102 6.20 -5.01 -3.35
CA LYS A 102 5.42 -3.80 -3.17
C LYS A 102 4.25 -3.99 -2.20
N MET A 103 3.48 -5.06 -2.34
CA MET A 103 2.38 -5.36 -1.42
C MET A 103 2.90 -5.61 -0.01
N GLU A 104 3.98 -6.38 0.14
CA GLU A 104 4.62 -6.65 1.43
C GLU A 104 5.15 -5.36 2.07
N ALA A 105 5.78 -4.48 1.29
CA ALA A 105 6.25 -3.18 1.77
C ALA A 105 5.10 -2.25 2.19
N ILE A 106 3.98 -2.26 1.46
CA ILE A 106 2.79 -1.49 1.83
C ILE A 106 2.15 -2.03 3.11
N GLU A 107 1.94 -3.34 3.20
CA GLU A 107 1.41 -3.98 4.42
C GLU A 107 2.33 -3.72 5.61
N PHE A 108 3.64 -3.76 5.41
CA PHE A 108 4.63 -3.43 6.42
C PHE A 108 4.50 -1.97 6.88
N ALA A 109 4.49 -1.01 5.96
CA ALA A 109 4.40 0.41 6.29
C ALA A 109 3.09 0.73 7.04
N VAL A 110 1.96 0.14 6.63
CA VAL A 110 0.67 0.29 7.33
C VAL A 110 0.73 -0.30 8.73
N LYS A 111 1.35 -1.49 8.89
CA LYS A 111 1.42 -2.18 10.17
C LYS A 111 2.32 -1.46 11.19
N TYR A 112 3.39 -0.82 10.75
CA TYR A 112 4.41 -0.21 11.62
C TYR A 112 4.45 1.32 11.54
N ASP A 113 3.39 1.97 11.05
CA ASP A 113 3.32 3.44 10.93
C ASP A 113 3.29 4.17 12.29
N ASP A 114 2.85 3.51 13.36
CA ASP A 114 2.72 4.12 14.69
C ASP A 114 3.91 3.84 15.62
N GLY A 115 4.89 3.06 15.16
CA GLY A 115 6.13 2.75 15.89
C GLY A 115 5.95 1.91 17.17
N ARG A 116 4.79 1.28 17.37
CA ARG A 116 4.47 0.56 18.62
C ARG A 116 5.08 -0.83 18.74
N ASP A 117 5.41 -1.46 17.62
CA ASP A 117 5.97 -2.81 17.58
C ASP A 117 7.45 -2.77 17.20
N PRO A 118 8.38 -3.01 18.16
CA PRO A 118 9.82 -2.95 17.91
C PRO A 118 10.33 -3.94 16.85
N ARG A 119 9.55 -5.00 16.55
CA ARG A 119 9.87 -5.93 15.46
C ARG A 119 9.87 -5.25 14.09
N GLY A 120 9.16 -4.13 13.94
CA GLY A 120 9.21 -3.30 12.75
C GLY A 120 10.61 -2.71 12.51
N ILE A 121 11.33 -2.33 13.57
CA ILE A 121 12.66 -1.70 13.44
C ILE A 121 13.68 -2.67 12.86
N THR A 122 13.72 -3.89 13.39
CA THR A 122 14.69 -4.91 12.99
C THR A 122 14.44 -5.45 11.58
N ARG A 123 13.18 -5.48 11.15
CA ARG A 123 12.72 -6.01 9.86
C ARG A 123 12.60 -4.95 8.75
N ALA A 124 12.75 -3.68 9.09
CA ALA A 124 12.68 -2.59 8.14
C ALA A 124 13.96 -2.49 7.30
N ASP A 125 13.78 -2.11 6.04
CA ASP A 125 14.86 -1.67 5.16
C ASP A 125 15.33 -0.28 5.59
N ILE A 126 14.37 0.59 5.92
CA ILE A 126 14.60 1.96 6.40
C ILE A 126 13.71 2.26 7.63
N VAL A 127 14.29 2.87 8.64
CA VAL A 127 13.61 3.36 9.83
C VAL A 127 13.63 4.89 9.81
N VAL A 128 12.46 5.50 9.67
CA VAL A 128 12.29 6.95 9.63
C VAL A 128 11.95 7.44 11.04
N ILE A 129 12.75 8.35 11.58
CA ILE A 129 12.59 8.91 12.93
C ILE A 129 12.41 10.42 12.90
N GLY A 130 11.68 10.99 13.85
CA GLY A 130 11.53 12.44 13.97
C GLY A 130 10.27 12.88 14.71
N VAL A 131 10.14 14.18 14.95
CA VAL A 131 9.00 14.75 15.70
C VAL A 131 7.69 14.66 14.92
N SER A 132 6.54 14.73 15.60
CA SER A 132 5.24 14.73 14.93
C SER A 132 5.14 15.87 13.89
N ARG A 133 4.53 15.60 12.73
CA ARG A 133 4.34 16.52 11.57
C ARG A 133 5.57 16.77 10.69
N THR A 134 6.55 15.87 10.70
CA THR A 134 7.65 15.84 9.72
C THR A 134 7.38 14.92 8.51
N SER A 135 6.12 14.68 8.15
CA SER A 135 5.72 13.86 6.98
C SER A 135 6.18 12.40 6.96
N LYS A 136 6.53 11.81 8.12
CA LYS A 136 6.97 10.40 8.23
C LYS A 136 5.98 9.39 7.64
N THR A 137 4.69 9.47 7.98
CA THR A 137 3.66 8.55 7.47
C THR A 137 3.51 8.61 5.94
N PRO A 138 3.32 9.78 5.32
CA PRO A 138 3.36 9.90 3.86
C PRO A 138 4.66 9.37 3.23
N LEU A 139 5.82 9.66 3.85
CA LEU A 139 7.11 9.21 3.35
C LEU A 139 7.25 7.68 3.39
N CYS A 140 6.86 7.04 4.49
CA CYS A 140 6.92 5.57 4.61
C CYS A 140 6.03 4.91 3.56
N MET A 141 4.82 5.44 3.33
CA MET A 141 3.94 4.94 2.28
C MET A 141 4.52 5.16 0.88
N TYR A 142 5.16 6.30 0.62
CA TYR A 142 5.82 6.57 -0.64
C TYR A 142 6.97 5.59 -0.90
N LEU A 143 7.82 5.34 0.10
CA LEU A 143 8.90 4.35 0.04
C LEU A 143 8.34 2.94 -0.18
N ALA A 144 7.21 2.60 0.45
CA ALA A 144 6.54 1.32 0.21
C ALA A 144 6.09 1.13 -1.24
N HIS A 145 5.64 2.20 -1.92
CA HIS A 145 5.33 2.16 -3.35
C HIS A 145 6.55 1.89 -4.25
N LYS A 146 7.77 2.10 -3.71
CA LYS A 146 9.07 1.77 -4.30
C LYS A 146 9.63 0.44 -3.77
N CYS A 147 8.78 -0.41 -3.17
CA CYS A 147 9.13 -1.74 -2.65
C CYS A 147 10.05 -1.74 -1.42
N ILE A 148 10.05 -0.67 -0.62
CA ILE A 148 10.91 -0.53 0.57
C ILE A 148 10.07 -0.63 1.84
N LYS A 149 10.45 -1.53 2.75
CA LYS A 149 9.82 -1.70 4.07
C LYS A 149 10.29 -0.58 5.00
N ALA A 150 9.50 0.49 5.06
CA ALA A 150 9.77 1.62 5.94
C ALA A 150 8.99 1.50 7.26
N ALA A 151 9.68 1.70 8.39
CA ALA A 151 9.06 1.82 9.72
C ALA A 151 9.14 3.27 10.22
N ASN A 152 8.07 3.76 10.83
CA ASN A 152 7.98 5.11 11.36
C ASN A 152 8.09 5.09 12.89
N ILE A 153 9.14 5.71 13.44
CA ILE A 153 9.32 5.82 14.89
C ILE A 153 9.20 7.29 15.31
N PRO A 154 8.15 7.66 16.06
CA PRO A 154 8.01 9.02 16.56
C PRO A 154 9.04 9.31 17.65
N LEU A 155 9.62 10.50 17.63
CA LEU A 155 10.46 11.00 18.72
C LEU A 155 9.66 12.02 19.53
N VAL A 156 9.45 11.70 20.81
CA VAL A 156 8.83 12.57 21.81
C VAL A 156 9.61 12.49 23.13
N PRO A 157 9.87 13.61 23.83
CA PRO A 157 10.69 13.61 25.05
C PRO A 157 10.18 12.71 26.17
N GLU A 158 8.87 12.44 26.22
CA GLU A 158 8.24 11.65 27.28
C GLU A 158 8.43 10.14 27.12
N ILE A 159 8.83 9.68 25.93
CA ILE A 159 8.93 8.26 25.60
C ILE A 159 10.32 8.01 25.02
N ALA A 160 11.10 7.17 25.70
CA ALA A 160 12.39 6.75 25.20
C ALA A 160 12.21 5.98 23.87
N PRO A 161 13.06 6.19 22.85
CA PRO A 161 12.98 5.43 21.62
C PRO A 161 13.32 3.96 21.91
N PRO A 162 12.73 3.00 21.18
CA PRO A 162 13.07 1.58 21.34
C PRO A 162 14.58 1.34 21.15
N GLU A 163 15.16 0.45 21.96
CA GLU A 163 16.61 0.19 21.94
C GLU A 163 17.09 -0.32 20.57
N GLU A 164 16.23 -1.03 19.86
CA GLU A 164 16.50 -1.61 18.54
C GLU A 164 16.92 -0.54 17.52
N VAL A 165 16.44 0.71 17.65
CA VAL A 165 16.83 1.82 16.76
C VAL A 165 18.33 2.10 16.86
N PHE A 166 18.94 1.86 18.02
CA PHE A 166 20.37 2.06 18.25
C PHE A 166 21.21 0.83 17.90
N GLN A 167 20.58 -0.32 17.65
CA GLN A 167 21.26 -1.59 17.38
C GLN A 167 21.34 -1.92 15.90
N ILE A 168 20.41 -1.39 15.08
CA ILE A 168 20.45 -1.56 13.64
C ILE A 168 21.54 -0.69 13.00
N PRO A 169 22.05 -1.05 11.81
CA PRO A 169 23.04 -0.23 11.12
C PRO A 169 22.54 1.20 10.88
N ARG A 170 23.34 2.19 11.28
CA ARG A 170 22.98 3.62 11.21
C ARG A 170 22.53 4.11 9.82
N TYR A 171 23.01 3.48 8.74
CA TYR A 171 22.61 3.82 7.37
C TYR A 171 21.17 3.40 7.03
N ARG A 172 20.56 2.52 7.82
CA ARG A 172 19.13 2.18 7.72
C ARG A 172 18.25 3.15 8.50
N VAL A 173 18.82 4.06 9.30
CA VAL A 173 18.05 5.04 10.07
C VAL A 173 18.12 6.39 9.36
N VAL A 174 16.98 7.04 9.20
CA VAL A 174 16.88 8.40 8.64
C VAL A 174 16.11 9.29 9.61
N GLY A 175 16.76 10.35 10.08
CA GLY A 175 16.13 11.41 10.87
C GLY A 175 15.47 12.46 10.00
N LEU A 176 14.27 12.88 10.35
CA LEU A 176 13.59 14.02 9.73
C LEU A 176 13.50 15.18 10.73
N THR A 177 14.00 16.34 10.32
CA THR A 177 13.90 17.60 11.05
C THR A 177 13.13 18.65 10.25
N ILE A 178 12.67 19.71 10.91
CA ILE A 178 11.87 20.78 10.30
C ILE A 178 12.10 22.08 11.07
N GLN A 179 12.02 23.21 10.37
CA GLN A 179 12.07 24.53 10.99
C GLN A 179 10.91 24.71 11.99
N PRO A 180 11.18 25.22 13.21
CA PRO A 180 10.19 25.38 14.26
C PRO A 180 8.94 26.16 13.84
N GLN A 181 9.12 27.26 13.09
CA GLN A 181 8.03 28.12 12.62
C GLN A 181 7.07 27.35 11.70
N LYS A 182 7.62 26.57 10.77
CA LYS A 182 6.82 25.74 9.87
C LYS A 182 6.07 24.64 10.61
N LEU A 183 6.70 24.09 11.66
CA LEU A 183 6.08 23.08 12.50
C LEU A 183 4.89 23.63 13.31
N VAL A 184 4.99 24.87 13.80
CA VAL A 184 3.85 25.58 14.42
C VAL A 184 2.69 25.65 13.44
N GLU A 185 2.92 26.14 12.21
CA GLU A 185 1.88 26.25 11.18
C GLU A 185 1.16 24.90 10.95
N PHE A 186 1.92 23.82 10.75
CA PHE A 186 1.36 22.49 10.51
C PHE A 186 0.58 21.93 11.70
N ARG A 187 1.02 22.21 12.94
CA ARG A 187 0.31 21.76 14.15
C ARG A 187 -0.94 22.58 14.41
N THR A 188 -0.89 23.89 14.19
CA THR A 188 -2.06 24.77 14.30
C THR A 188 -3.14 24.38 13.29
N GLU A 189 -2.76 24.14 12.03
CA GLU A 189 -3.70 23.64 11.00
C GLU A 189 -4.31 22.30 11.41
N ARG A 190 -3.50 21.36 11.91
CA ARG A 190 -4.02 20.07 12.40
C ARG A 190 -5.04 20.23 13.52
N LEU A 191 -4.77 21.11 14.50
CA LEU A 191 -5.70 21.36 15.61
C LEU A 191 -7.02 21.93 15.10
N LYS A 192 -6.97 22.88 14.14
CA LYS A 192 -8.18 23.42 13.49
C LYS A 192 -8.99 22.32 12.81
N THR A 193 -8.36 21.43 12.04
CA THR A 193 -9.06 20.31 11.38
C THR A 193 -9.72 19.35 12.38
N LEU A 194 -9.20 19.27 13.61
CA LEU A 194 -9.77 18.45 14.69
C LEU A 194 -10.81 19.20 15.55
N GLY A 195 -11.11 20.47 15.23
CA GLY A 195 -12.00 21.30 16.05
C GLY A 195 -11.44 21.65 17.43
N LEU A 196 -10.12 21.54 17.62
CA LEU A 196 -9.43 21.82 18.89
C LEU A 196 -8.88 23.25 18.91
N ALA A 197 -8.78 23.83 20.10
CA ALA A 197 -8.27 25.18 20.26
C ALA A 197 -6.80 25.30 19.80
N PRO A 198 -6.45 26.35 19.04
CA PRO A 198 -5.10 26.54 18.50
C PRO A 198 -4.04 26.78 19.59
N ASN A 199 -4.45 27.13 20.81
CA ASN A 199 -3.58 27.39 21.96
C ASN A 199 -3.16 26.13 22.73
N ALA A 200 -3.44 24.93 22.20
CA ALA A 200 -3.01 23.68 22.82
C ALA A 200 -1.48 23.61 22.90
N ASP A 201 -0.98 23.01 24.00
CA ASP A 201 0.45 22.90 24.27
C ASP A 201 1.25 22.29 23.10
N TYR A 202 0.60 21.39 22.35
CA TYR A 202 1.11 20.75 21.14
C TYR A 202 1.68 21.71 20.08
N ALA A 203 1.11 22.91 19.92
CA ALA A 203 1.50 23.90 18.90
C ALA A 203 2.32 25.07 19.47
N LYS A 204 2.68 25.05 20.75
CA LYS A 204 3.51 26.12 21.36
C LYS A 204 4.96 26.00 20.92
N MET A 205 5.60 27.14 20.66
CA MET A 205 6.99 27.22 20.22
C MET A 205 7.95 26.56 21.21
N GLU A 206 7.79 26.82 22.51
CA GLU A 206 8.63 26.25 23.58
C GLU A 206 8.60 24.71 23.57
N ARG A 207 7.40 24.13 23.43
CA ARG A 207 7.19 22.69 23.33
C ARG A 207 7.87 22.12 22.09
N ILE A 208 7.69 22.77 20.95
CA ILE A 208 8.30 22.37 19.67
C ILE A 208 9.83 22.39 19.75
N LEU A 209 10.42 23.45 20.30
CA LEU A 209 11.87 23.55 20.47
C LEU A 209 12.41 22.43 21.36
N LYS A 210 11.70 22.11 22.46
CA LYS A 210 12.06 20.98 23.33
C LYS A 210 12.03 19.65 22.59
N GLU A 211 10.99 19.40 21.79
CA GLU A 211 10.89 18.16 21.00
C GLU A 211 11.97 18.06 19.91
N LEU A 212 12.25 19.17 19.21
CA LEU A 212 13.29 19.23 18.18
C LEU A 212 14.68 19.01 18.77
N PHE A 213 14.99 19.64 19.90
CA PHE A 213 16.25 19.44 20.61
C PHE A 213 16.44 17.97 21.02
N TYR A 214 15.42 17.38 21.64
CA TYR A 214 15.44 15.96 22.00
C TYR A 214 15.64 15.05 20.78
N ALA A 215 14.92 15.33 19.69
CA ALA A 215 15.04 14.56 18.45
C ALA A 215 16.46 14.67 17.86
N GLU A 216 17.06 15.85 17.89
CA GLU A 216 18.43 16.09 17.45
C GLU A 216 19.45 15.30 18.29
N GLU A 217 19.30 15.28 19.62
CA GLU A 217 20.17 14.49 20.51
C GLU A 217 20.09 12.99 20.20
N VAL A 218 18.88 12.46 20.00
CA VAL A 218 18.67 11.06 19.63
C VAL A 218 19.31 10.75 18.27
N MET A 219 19.07 11.57 17.25
CA MET A 219 19.64 11.40 15.91
C MET A 219 21.17 11.46 15.94
N ARG A 220 21.75 12.38 16.73
CA ARG A 220 23.20 12.52 16.92
C ARG A 220 23.81 11.30 17.60
N ARG A 221 23.13 10.73 18.60
CA ARG A 221 23.56 9.50 19.29
C ARG A 221 23.57 8.29 18.36
N ILE A 222 22.59 8.19 17.45
CA ILE A 222 22.55 7.13 16.42
C ILE A 222 23.63 7.38 15.34
N GLY A 223 23.90 8.65 15.04
CA GLY A 223 24.78 9.04 13.93
C GLY A 223 24.14 8.77 12.56
N CYS A 224 22.82 8.89 12.48
CA CYS A 224 22.04 8.67 11.25
C CYS A 224 22.08 9.88 10.32
N PHE A 225 21.69 9.68 9.06
CA PHE A 225 21.48 10.79 8.13
C PHE A 225 20.26 11.61 8.54
N VAL A 226 20.34 12.94 8.49
CA VAL A 226 19.25 13.85 8.87
C VAL A 226 18.83 14.70 7.68
N ILE A 227 17.54 14.66 7.38
CA ILE A 227 16.91 15.39 6.28
C ILE A 227 16.04 16.50 6.88
N ASP A 228 16.36 17.75 6.55
CA ASP A 228 15.44 18.87 6.74
C ASP A 228 14.34 18.81 5.67
N VAL A 229 13.09 18.63 6.12
CA VAL A 229 11.88 18.53 5.28
C VAL A 229 11.12 19.86 5.14
N THR A 230 11.69 20.96 5.63
CA THR A 230 11.06 22.28 5.55
C THR A 230 10.77 22.66 4.10
N ASN A 231 9.49 22.92 3.80
CA ASN A 231 8.99 23.27 2.46
C ASN A 231 9.29 22.25 1.36
N LYS A 232 9.60 21.00 1.72
CA LYS A 232 9.86 19.92 0.74
C LYS A 232 8.63 19.06 0.51
N ALA A 233 8.51 18.61 -0.73
CA ALA A 233 7.55 17.57 -1.08
C ALA A 233 7.97 16.20 -0.53
N VAL A 234 7.01 15.28 -0.41
CA VAL A 234 7.29 13.90 0.04
C VAL A 234 8.19 13.19 -0.96
N GLU A 235 7.97 13.42 -2.25
CA GLU A 235 8.75 12.92 -3.37
C GLU A 235 10.22 13.35 -3.28
N GLU A 236 10.47 14.63 -3.03
CA GLU A 236 11.82 15.18 -2.88
C GLU A 236 12.53 14.59 -1.66
N THR A 237 11.81 14.49 -0.54
CA THR A 237 12.32 13.86 0.69
C THR A 237 12.67 12.39 0.44
N ALA A 238 11.80 11.66 -0.26
CA ALA A 238 12.02 10.26 -0.62
C ALA A 238 13.24 10.08 -1.52
N SER A 239 13.44 10.94 -2.53
CA SER A 239 14.65 10.89 -3.36
C SER A 239 15.92 10.98 -2.51
N ARG A 240 15.97 11.90 -1.52
CA ARG A 240 17.12 12.04 -0.61
C ARG A 240 17.31 10.85 0.35
N VAL A 241 16.29 10.04 0.59
CA VAL A 241 16.41 8.80 1.37
C VAL A 241 17.02 7.68 0.53
N LEU A 242 16.81 7.72 -0.79
CA LEU A 242 17.24 6.68 -1.73
C LEU A 242 18.62 6.94 -2.36
N GLU A 243 19.12 8.18 -2.26
CA GLU A 243 20.49 8.58 -2.61
C GLU A 243 21.52 8.08 -1.60
#